data_AF-A0A0K1ECG5-F1
#
_entry.id   AF-A0A0K1ECG5-F1
#
_cell.length_a   1.000
_cell.length_b   1.000
_cell.length_c   1.000
_cell.angle_alpha   90.00
_cell.angle_beta   90.00
_cell.angle_gamma   90.00
#
_symmetry.space_group_name_H-M   'P 1'
#
loop_
_entity.id
_entity.type
_entity.pdbx_description
1 polymer ?
#
loop_
_entity_poly.entity_id
_entity_poly.type
_entity_poly.pdbx_seq_one_letter_code
_entity_poly.pdbx_strand_id
1 'polypeptide(L)'
;MLARYGVRPPDRADLLQDVLFAAWLRISSGEFRPDPAASPSLALRGWIKRIAFHKATHWQDLAWSRLTELAPLDPRDLLPGYLLHPEPYLEARELLAVVRRLNRFERVALLAHASGHSLEEIGAELHVSVALVSYHLDLGREDLAVLTGGEASL
;
A
#
# COMPACT_ATOMS: atom_id res chain seq x y z
N MET A 1 18.28 -17.61 -11.28
CA MET A 1 18.65 -16.91 -12.53
C MET A 1 18.94 -15.43 -12.28
N LEU A 2 17.98 -14.67 -11.76
CA LEU A 2 18.09 -13.21 -11.56
C LEU A 2 19.19 -12.79 -10.57
N ALA A 3 19.48 -13.61 -9.55
CA ALA A 3 20.60 -13.38 -8.62
C ALA A 3 21.98 -13.30 -9.30
N ARG A 4 22.17 -13.98 -10.46
CA ARG A 4 23.42 -13.92 -11.23
C ARG A 4 23.59 -12.61 -12.01
N TYR A 5 22.52 -11.83 -12.12
CA TYR A 5 22.51 -10.53 -12.79
C TYR A 5 22.48 -9.39 -11.75
N GLY A 6 23.05 -9.57 -10.56
CA GLY A 6 23.17 -8.50 -9.57
C GLY A 6 21.86 -7.92 -9.01
N VAL A 7 20.72 -8.56 -9.29
CA VAL A 7 19.41 -8.09 -8.80
C VAL A 7 19.33 -8.32 -7.29
N ARG A 8 19.06 -7.24 -6.53
CA ARG A 8 18.96 -7.28 -5.07
C ARG A 8 17.84 -8.23 -4.64
N PRO A 9 17.95 -8.90 -3.48
CA PRO A 9 16.96 -9.87 -3.03
C PRO A 9 15.50 -9.38 -3.04
N PRO A 10 15.17 -8.15 -2.59
CA PRO A 10 13.78 -7.66 -2.59
C PRO A 10 13.19 -7.53 -3.99
N ASP A 11 13.99 -7.09 -4.96
CA ASP A 11 13.54 -6.78 -6.32
C ASP A 11 13.36 -8.04 -7.20
N ARG A 12 13.73 -9.23 -6.69
CA ARG A 12 13.73 -10.46 -7.49
C ARG A 12 12.33 -10.98 -7.79
N ALA A 13 11.38 -10.81 -6.86
CA ALA A 13 10.01 -11.28 -7.04
C ALA A 13 9.33 -10.46 -8.15
N ASP A 14 9.43 -9.14 -8.07
CA ASP A 14 8.87 -8.20 -9.05
C ASP A 14 9.47 -8.44 -10.43
N LEU A 15 10.80 -8.57 -10.52
CA LEU A 15 11.45 -8.80 -11.79
C LEU A 15 11.10 -10.19 -12.37
N LEU A 16 10.85 -11.20 -11.53
CA LEU A 16 10.35 -12.49 -11.99
C LEU A 16 8.94 -12.37 -12.56
N GLN A 17 8.06 -11.62 -11.90
CA GLN A 17 6.71 -11.35 -12.38
C GLN A 17 6.74 -10.65 -13.75
N ASP A 18 7.58 -9.62 -13.90
CA ASP A 18 7.78 -8.92 -15.18
C ASP A 18 8.26 -9.83 -16.30
N VAL A 19 9.17 -10.75 -16.00
CA VAL A 19 9.68 -11.74 -16.96
C VAL A 19 8.57 -12.67 -17.40
N LEU A 20 7.78 -13.19 -16.47
CA LEU A 20 6.67 -14.11 -16.77
C LEU A 20 5.57 -13.40 -17.55
N PHE A 21 5.21 -12.17 -17.17
CA PHE A 21 4.22 -11.37 -17.88
C PHE A 21 4.68 -11.03 -19.30
N ALA A 22 5.93 -10.60 -19.48
CA ALA A 22 6.48 -10.32 -20.81
C ALA A 22 6.55 -11.59 -21.68
N ALA A 23 6.91 -12.73 -21.10
CA ALA A 23 6.91 -14.01 -21.80
C ALA A 23 5.49 -14.38 -22.25
N TRP A 24 4.50 -14.28 -21.37
CA TRP A 24 3.10 -14.55 -21.68
C TRP A 24 2.58 -13.65 -22.81
N LEU A 25 2.83 -12.33 -22.73
CA LEU A 25 2.38 -11.36 -23.72
C LEU A 25 2.94 -11.69 -25.11
N ARG A 26 4.23 -12.00 -25.19
CA ARG A 26 4.91 -12.31 -26.45
C ARG A 26 4.54 -13.67 -27.03
N ILE A 27 4.19 -14.64 -26.18
CA ILE A 27 3.59 -15.90 -26.62
C ILE A 27 2.21 -15.62 -27.20
N SER A 28 1.40 -14.83 -26.49
CA SER A 28 0.04 -14.46 -26.89
C SER A 28 0.00 -13.65 -28.18
N SER A 29 1.05 -12.88 -28.49
CA SER A 29 1.22 -12.16 -29.76
C SER A 29 1.81 -13.00 -30.89
N GLY A 30 2.13 -14.28 -30.66
CA GLY A 30 2.67 -15.18 -31.68
C GLY A 30 4.14 -14.94 -32.04
N GLU A 31 4.89 -14.24 -31.18
CA GLU A 31 6.33 -13.98 -31.37
C GLU A 31 7.20 -15.16 -30.94
N PHE A 32 6.70 -16.05 -30.07
CA PHE A 32 7.41 -17.27 -29.73
C PHE A 32 7.22 -18.33 -30.82
N ARG A 33 8.22 -18.44 -31.70
CA ARG A 33 8.25 -19.40 -32.81
C ARG A 33 9.46 -20.32 -32.67
N PRO A 34 9.38 -21.37 -31.82
CA PRO A 34 10.47 -22.32 -31.68
C PRO A 34 10.66 -23.13 -32.97
N ASP A 35 11.91 -23.51 -33.25
CA ASP A 35 12.21 -24.45 -34.33
C ASP A 35 11.45 -25.78 -34.10
N PRO A 36 10.64 -26.26 -35.07
CA PRO A 36 9.92 -27.52 -34.95
C PRO A 36 10.81 -28.74 -34.69
N ALA A 37 12.09 -28.68 -35.08
CA ALA A 37 13.06 -29.75 -34.85
C ALA A 37 13.68 -29.70 -33.44
N ALA A 38 13.55 -28.57 -32.73
CA ALA A 38 14.10 -28.40 -31.39
C ALA A 38 13.14 -28.89 -30.31
N SER A 39 13.69 -29.34 -29.18
CA SER A 39 12.89 -29.66 -28.00
C SER A 39 12.13 -28.40 -27.52
N PRO A 40 10.78 -28.42 -27.47
CA PRO A 40 9.99 -27.24 -27.09
C PRO A 40 10.32 -26.71 -25.70
N SER A 41 10.65 -27.60 -24.76
CA SER A 41 11.01 -27.23 -23.39
C SER A 41 12.36 -26.51 -23.32
N LEU A 42 13.33 -26.92 -24.12
CA LEU A 42 14.63 -26.25 -24.22
C LEU A 42 14.50 -24.89 -24.91
N ALA A 43 13.71 -24.81 -25.98
CA ALA A 43 13.43 -23.55 -26.67
C ALA A 43 12.75 -22.54 -25.74
N LEU A 44 11.72 -22.97 -25.00
CA LEU A 44 11.03 -22.11 -24.03
C LEU A 44 11.96 -21.67 -22.90
N ARG A 45 12.76 -22.58 -22.32
CA ARG A 45 13.75 -22.23 -21.28
C ARG A 45 14.78 -21.22 -21.79
N GLY A 46 15.32 -21.41 -22.99
CA GLY A 46 16.25 -20.48 -23.61
C GLY A 46 15.63 -19.11 -23.85
N TRP A 47 14.37 -19.09 -24.27
CA TRP A 47 13.64 -17.87 -24.54
C TRP A 47 13.28 -17.08 -23.27
N ILE A 48 12.76 -17.73 -22.23
CA ILE A 48 12.55 -17.12 -20.91
C ILE A 48 13.87 -16.59 -20.35
N LYS A 49 14.96 -17.35 -20.51
CA LYS A 49 16.30 -16.91 -20.09
C LYS A 49 16.70 -15.61 -20.80
N ARG A 50 16.42 -15.51 -22.10
CA ARG A 50 16.69 -14.30 -22.88
C ARG A 50 15.87 -13.11 -22.38
N ILE A 51 14.58 -13.29 -22.10
CA ILE A 51 13.73 -12.23 -21.54
C ILE A 51 14.25 -11.79 -20.16
N ALA A 52 14.56 -12.75 -19.29
CA ALA A 52 15.13 -12.49 -17.97
C ALA A 52 16.46 -11.71 -18.04
N PHE A 53 17.32 -12.02 -19.01
CA PHE A 53 18.53 -11.24 -19.25
C PHE A 53 18.22 -9.78 -19.60
N HIS A 54 17.36 -9.54 -20.61
CA HIS A 54 17.02 -8.17 -21.01
C HIS A 54 16.35 -7.38 -19.89
N LYS A 55 15.43 -8.00 -19.14
CA LYS A 55 14.77 -7.38 -17.99
C LYS A 55 15.77 -7.07 -16.87
N ALA A 56 16.69 -7.97 -16.57
CA ALA A 56 17.70 -7.74 -15.55
C ALA A 56 18.70 -6.64 -15.95
N THR A 57 19.17 -6.60 -17.20
CA THR A 57 20.05 -5.53 -17.68
C THR A 57 19.35 -4.18 -17.63
N HIS A 58 18.11 -4.10 -18.11
CA HIS A 58 17.33 -2.86 -18.02
C HIS A 58 17.10 -2.41 -16.58
N TRP A 59 16.81 -3.36 -15.67
CA TRP A 59 16.71 -3.08 -14.24
C TRP A 59 18.03 -2.55 -13.66
N GLN A 60 19.17 -3.10 -14.06
CA GLN A 60 20.49 -2.63 -13.62
C GLN A 60 20.75 -1.21 -14.10
N ASP A 61 20.45 -0.89 -15.37
CA ASP A 61 20.63 0.45 -15.92
C ASP A 61 19.76 1.47 -15.17
N LEU A 62 18.50 1.12 -14.89
CA LEU A 62 17.60 1.96 -14.10
C LEU A 62 18.05 2.08 -12.64
N ALA A 63 18.50 0.99 -12.02
CA ALA A 63 19.01 1.00 -10.65
C ALA A 63 20.28 1.85 -10.54
N TRP A 64 21.15 1.79 -11.55
CA TRP A 64 22.34 2.63 -11.65
C TRP A 64 22.00 4.10 -11.85
N SER A 65 21.07 4.43 -12.74
CA SER A 65 20.54 5.80 -12.93
C SER A 65 19.95 6.32 -11.63
N ARG A 66 19.10 5.55 -10.94
CA ARG A 66 18.55 5.91 -9.63
C ARG A 66 19.64 6.14 -8.59
N LEU A 67 20.65 5.27 -8.51
CA LEU A 67 21.76 5.44 -7.58
C LEU A 67 22.58 6.69 -7.89
N THR A 68 22.80 7.01 -9.17
CA THR A 68 23.62 8.15 -9.61
C THR A 68 22.87 9.48 -9.45
N GLU A 69 21.57 9.49 -9.78
CA GLU A 69 20.73 10.69 -9.80
C GLU A 69 20.09 10.99 -8.43
N LEU A 70 19.80 9.96 -7.62
CA LEU A 70 19.14 10.07 -6.31
C LEU A 70 20.08 9.80 -5.14
N ALA A 71 21.40 9.80 -5.36
CA ALA A 71 22.42 9.42 -4.37
C ALA A 71 22.30 10.07 -2.97
N PRO A 72 21.74 11.28 -2.79
CA PRO A 72 21.54 11.83 -1.44
C PRO A 72 20.10 11.73 -0.91
N LEU A 73 19.15 11.14 -1.65
CA LEU A 73 17.73 11.15 -1.28
C LEU A 73 17.15 9.73 -1.37
N ASP A 74 17.05 9.02 -0.25
CA ASP A 74 16.14 7.87 -0.18
C ASP A 74 14.70 8.42 -0.15
N PRO A 75 13.84 8.08 -1.13
CA PRO A 75 12.44 8.51 -1.10
C PRO A 75 11.70 8.09 0.17
N ARG A 76 12.16 7.04 0.86
CA ARG A 76 11.62 6.61 2.17
C ARG A 76 11.88 7.63 3.27
N ASP A 77 12.97 8.37 3.17
CA ASP A 77 13.29 9.46 4.11
C ASP A 77 12.47 10.73 3.80
N LEU A 78 11.89 10.81 2.59
CA LEU A 78 11.09 11.95 2.11
C LEU A 78 9.58 11.73 2.24
N LEU A 79 9.13 10.49 2.38
CA LEU A 79 7.73 10.13 2.44
C LEU A 79 7.31 9.89 3.90
N PRO A 80 6.23 10.54 4.38
CA PRO A 80 5.58 10.12 5.62
C PRO A 80 5.30 8.62 5.60
N GLY A 81 5.60 7.91 6.69
CA GLY A 81 5.55 6.44 6.74
C GLY A 81 4.22 5.80 6.31
N TYR A 82 3.11 6.53 6.34
CA TYR A 82 1.79 6.08 5.85
C TYR A 82 1.69 5.95 4.32
N LEU A 83 2.61 6.54 3.54
CA LEU A 83 2.64 6.39 2.08
C LEU A 83 3.44 5.18 1.60
N LEU A 84 4.23 4.56 2.48
CA LEU A 84 5.02 3.37 2.15
C LEU A 84 4.20 2.07 2.23
N HIS A 85 3.07 2.11 2.94
CA HIS A 85 2.14 0.99 3.11
C HIS A 85 0.71 1.49 2.94
N PRO A 86 0.01 1.13 1.84
CA PRO A 86 -1.37 1.58 1.62
C PRO A 86 -2.37 0.96 2.61
N GLU A 87 -2.02 -0.15 3.27
CA GLU A 87 -2.91 -0.89 4.16
C GLU A 87 -3.37 -0.04 5.36
N PRO A 88 -2.49 0.58 6.17
CA PRO A 88 -2.90 1.51 7.22
C PRO A 88 -3.79 2.66 6.75
N TYR A 89 -3.57 3.17 5.53
CA TYR A 89 -4.41 4.23 4.96
C TYR A 89 -5.81 3.71 4.61
N LEU A 90 -5.89 2.52 4.02
CA LEU A 90 -7.16 1.88 3.68
C LEU A 90 -7.95 1.54 4.94
N GLU A 91 -7.30 0.98 5.96
CA GLU A 91 -7.88 0.71 7.28
C GLU A 91 -8.41 2.00 7.93
N ALA A 92 -7.60 3.06 7.97
CA ALA A 92 -8.03 4.36 8.49
C ALA A 92 -9.22 4.94 7.71
N ARG A 93 -9.22 4.80 6.38
CA ARG A 93 -10.32 5.27 5.52
C ARG A 93 -11.62 4.50 5.80
N GLU A 94 -11.54 3.19 6.00
CA GLU A 94 -12.67 2.34 6.35
C GLU A 94 -13.23 2.70 7.73
N LEU A 95 -12.37 2.87 8.73
CA LEU A 95 -12.76 3.32 10.07
C LEU A 95 -13.41 4.71 10.05
N LEU A 96 -12.85 5.66 9.30
CA LEU A 96 -13.45 6.99 9.13
C LEU A 96 -14.82 6.92 8.44
N ALA A 97 -15.03 5.97 7.52
CA ALA A 97 -16.33 5.76 6.90
C ALA A 97 -17.37 5.28 7.92
N VAL A 98 -16.98 4.51 8.94
CA VAL A 98 -17.84 4.12 10.06
C VAL A 98 -18.16 5.32 10.95
N VAL A 99 -17.15 6.10 11.35
CA VAL A 99 -17.33 7.32 12.16
C VAL A 99 -18.29 8.32 11.51
N ARG A 100 -18.32 8.39 10.16
CA ARG A 100 -19.27 9.23 9.42
C ARG A 100 -20.74 8.82 9.59
N ARG A 101 -21.02 7.60 10.04
CA ARG A 101 -22.40 7.11 10.30
C ARG A 101 -22.95 7.55 11.65
N LEU A 102 -22.08 7.94 12.59
CA LEU A 102 -22.49 8.52 13.87
C LEU A 102 -23.27 9.81 13.65
N ASN A 103 -24.08 10.20 14.64
CA ASN A 103 -24.74 11.48 14.56
C ASN A 103 -23.71 12.62 14.56
N ARG A 104 -24.12 13.81 14.10
CA ARG A 104 -23.20 14.93 13.92
C ARG A 104 -22.51 15.32 15.23
N PHE A 105 -23.22 15.24 16.35
CA PHE A 105 -22.72 15.71 17.64
C PHE A 105 -21.70 14.74 18.23
N GLU A 106 -22.02 13.45 18.28
CA GLU A 106 -21.11 12.37 18.69
C GLU A 106 -19.85 12.36 17.86
N ARG A 107 -19.99 12.45 16.52
CA ARG A 107 -18.84 12.48 15.61
C ARG A 107 -17.90 13.63 15.91
N VAL A 108 -18.43 14.83 16.13
CA VAL A 108 -17.61 16.01 16.39
C VAL A 108 -16.93 15.91 17.76
N ALA A 109 -17.67 15.50 18.80
CA ALA A 109 -17.12 15.30 20.13
C ALA A 109 -16.00 14.23 20.14
N LEU A 110 -16.25 13.07 19.52
CA LEU A 110 -15.28 11.98 19.42
C LEU A 110 -14.01 12.38 18.67
N LEU A 111 -14.16 13.02 17.50
CA LEU A 111 -13.00 13.41 16.69
C LEU A 111 -12.18 14.51 17.37
N ALA A 112 -12.83 15.49 18.02
CA ALA A 112 -12.13 16.54 18.76
C ALA A 112 -11.37 15.96 19.95
N HIS A 113 -11.98 15.04 20.70
CA HIS A 113 -11.33 14.36 21.82
C HIS A 113 -10.18 13.46 21.37
N ALA A 114 -10.35 12.68 20.30
CA ALA A 114 -9.29 11.86 19.71
C ALA A 114 -8.13 12.70 19.15
N SER A 115 -8.40 13.96 18.79
CA SER A 115 -7.40 14.94 18.36
C SER A 115 -6.70 15.64 19.54
N GLY A 116 -7.03 15.28 20.79
CA GLY A 116 -6.37 15.76 22.00
C GLY A 116 -7.07 16.91 22.72
N HIS A 117 -8.27 17.33 22.30
CA HIS A 117 -9.01 18.37 23.02
C HIS A 117 -9.61 17.82 24.33
N SER A 118 -9.57 18.65 25.37
CA SER A 118 -10.26 18.42 26.64
C SER A 118 -11.77 18.57 26.50
N LEU A 119 -12.52 18.04 27.48
CA LEU A 119 -13.98 18.14 27.48
C LEU A 119 -14.45 19.60 27.63
N GLU A 120 -13.68 20.40 28.37
CA GLU A 120 -13.90 21.83 28.57
C GLU A 120 -13.72 22.60 27.26
N GLU A 121 -12.67 22.33 26.49
CA GLU A 121 -12.42 22.95 25.19
C GLU A 121 -13.53 22.60 24.18
N ILE A 122 -13.91 21.33 24.13
CA ILE A 122 -14.99 20.86 23.25
C ILE A 122 -16.32 21.51 23.66
N GLY A 123 -16.62 21.58 24.95
CA GLY A 123 -17.85 22.21 25.46
C GLY A 123 -17.89 23.70 25.14
N ALA A 124 -16.77 24.40 25.30
CA ALA A 124 -16.65 25.82 24.97
C ALA A 124 -16.84 26.07 23.46
N GLU A 125 -16.23 25.26 22.60
CA GLU A 125 -16.33 25.38 21.13
C GLU A 125 -17.74 25.06 20.61
N LEU A 126 -18.39 24.03 21.18
CA LEU A 126 -19.73 23.61 20.79
C LEU A 126 -20.84 24.39 21.50
N HIS A 127 -20.50 25.30 22.42
CA HIS A 127 -21.42 26.05 23.27
C HIS A 127 -22.40 25.16 24.06
N VAL A 128 -21.88 24.07 24.64
CA VAL A 128 -22.64 23.13 25.46
C VAL A 128 -21.96 22.88 26.81
N SER A 129 -22.67 22.23 27.74
CA SER A 129 -22.08 21.82 29.00
C SER A 129 -21.09 20.66 28.83
N VAL A 130 -20.06 20.62 29.67
CA VAL A 130 -19.09 19.50 29.76
C VAL A 130 -19.81 18.15 29.97
N ALA A 131 -20.87 18.15 30.78
CA ALA A 131 -21.68 16.96 31.01
C ALA A 131 -22.33 16.43 29.72
N LEU A 132 -22.81 17.32 28.84
CA LEU A 132 -23.40 16.93 27.56
C LEU A 132 -22.34 16.41 26.59
N VAL A 133 -21.14 16.99 26.60
CA VAL A 133 -19.99 16.45 25.83
C VAL A 133 -19.63 15.03 26.29
N SER A 134 -19.49 14.82 27.60
CA SER A 134 -19.20 13.50 28.17
C SER A 134 -20.26 12.47 27.76
N TYR A 135 -21.54 12.84 27.90
CA TYR A 135 -22.65 11.96 27.50
C TYR A 135 -22.59 11.55 26.03
N HIS A 136 -22.32 12.49 25.12
CA HIS A 136 -22.21 12.19 23.69
C HIS A 136 -20.92 11.47 23.31
N LEU A 137 -19.85 11.58 24.11
CA LEU A 137 -18.67 10.75 23.92
C LEU A 137 -18.95 9.29 24.27
N ASP A 138 -19.64 9.05 25.38
CA ASP A 138 -20.00 7.70 25.81
C ASP A 138 -20.98 7.06 24.82
N LEU A 139 -22.04 7.77 24.42
CA LEU A 139 -22.94 7.31 23.36
C LEU A 139 -22.21 7.05 22.04
N GLY A 140 -21.33 7.98 21.63
CA GLY A 140 -20.59 7.84 20.38
C GLY A 140 -19.67 6.62 20.39
N ARG A 141 -19.06 6.28 21.53
CA ARG A 141 -18.24 5.07 21.70
C ARG A 141 -19.09 3.81 21.59
N GLU A 142 -20.25 3.79 22.25
CA GLU A 142 -21.20 2.67 22.18
C GLU A 142 -21.67 2.43 20.75
N ASP A 143 -22.12 3.48 20.06
CA ASP A 143 -22.57 3.41 18.68
C ASP A 143 -21.45 3.00 17.72
N LEU A 144 -20.23 3.50 17.94
CA LEU A 144 -19.07 3.09 17.16
C LEU A 144 -18.73 1.61 17.37
N ALA A 145 -18.82 1.10 18.60
CA ALA A 145 -18.61 -0.31 18.92
C ALA A 145 -19.66 -1.20 18.23
N VAL A 146 -20.94 -0.79 18.23
CA VAL A 146 -22.00 -1.49 17.50
C VAL A 146 -21.73 -1.52 16.00
N LEU A 147 -21.33 -0.38 15.41
CA LEU A 147 -21.10 -0.26 13.97
C LEU A 147 -19.83 -0.98 13.48
N THR A 148 -18.85 -1.17 14.36
CA THR A 148 -17.60 -1.90 14.09
C THR A 148 -17.69 -3.38 14.45
N GLY A 149 -18.81 -3.86 14.98
CA GLY A 149 -19.00 -5.26 15.36
C GLY A 149 -18.27 -5.66 16.65
N GLY A 150 -17.90 -4.71 17.52
CA GLY A 150 -17.27 -4.96 18.81
C GLY A 150 -15.76 -5.23 18.77
N GLU A 151 -15.10 -5.12 17.61
CA GLU A 151 -13.64 -5.33 17.50
C GLU A 151 -12.80 -4.07 17.74
N ALA A 152 -13.41 -2.88 17.78
CA ALA A 152 -12.70 -1.63 18.03
C ALA A 152 -12.70 -1.26 19.53
N SER A 153 -11.88 -1.95 20.32
CA SER A 153 -11.42 -1.36 21.59
C SER A 153 -10.41 -0.26 21.27
N LEU A 154 -10.88 0.99 21.27
CA LEU A 154 -10.06 2.20 21.32
C LEU A 154 -9.74 2.56 22.78
#